data_AF-A0A822H1N0-F1
#
_entry.id   AF-A0A822H1N0-F1
#
_cell.length_a   1.000
_cell.length_b   1.000
_cell.length_c   1.000
_cell.angle_alpha   90.00
_cell.angle_beta   90.00
_cell.angle_gamma   90.00
#
_symmetry.space_group_name_H-M   'P 1'
#
loop_
_entity.id
_entity.type
_entity.pdbx_description
1 polymer ?
#
loop_
_entity_poly.entity_id
_entity_poly.type
_entity_poly.pdbx_seq_one_letter_code
_entity_poly.pdbx_strand_id
1 'polypeptide(L)'
;HSSKNEFSIQNILQAQHWLYEHQHPIDCTNKRFAIIQNYAWSGFGSTVHQIVWAFGTAIADNRIAVYQVPGNWLYGACSSSTPDCFFLPITNCSIPSKVD
;
A
#
# COMPACT_ATOMS: atom_id res chain seq x y z
N HIS A 1 -28.42 -3.63 -6.38
CA HIS A 1 -27.95 -2.45 -7.11
C HIS A 1 -27.65 -1.35 -6.10
N SER A 2 -26.40 -0.87 -6.05
CA SER A 2 -26.06 0.29 -5.23
C SER A 2 -26.76 1.53 -5.80
N SER A 3 -27.49 2.24 -4.95
CA SER A 3 -28.20 3.48 -5.29
C SER A 3 -27.29 4.71 -5.25
N LYS A 4 -26.01 4.52 -4.94
CA LYS A 4 -25.01 5.59 -4.84
C LYS A 4 -24.18 5.58 -6.11
N ASN A 5 -23.94 6.75 -6.68
CA ASN A 5 -22.99 6.92 -7.78
C ASN A 5 -21.56 6.74 -7.23
N GLU A 6 -21.19 5.50 -6.91
CA GLU A 6 -19.93 5.11 -6.24
C GLU A 6 -18.69 5.67 -6.95
N PHE A 7 -18.78 5.86 -8.27
CA PHE A 7 -17.71 6.40 -9.11
C PHE A 7 -17.85 7.89 -9.42
N SER A 8 -18.71 8.62 -8.71
CA SER A 8 -18.73 10.09 -8.79
C SER A 8 -17.42 10.67 -8.30
N ILE A 9 -17.02 11.82 -8.85
CA ILE A 9 -15.81 12.54 -8.43
C ILE A 9 -15.81 12.77 -6.91
N GLN A 10 -16.96 13.13 -6.33
CA GLN A 10 -17.07 13.39 -4.89
C GLN A 10 -16.77 12.14 -4.06
N ASN A 11 -17.32 10.98 -4.45
CA ASN A 11 -17.07 9.72 -3.74
C ASN A 11 -15.61 9.27 -3.90
N ILE A 12 -15.02 9.48 -5.08
CA ILE A 12 -13.59 9.18 -5.31
C ILE A 12 -12.72 10.06 -4.40
N LEU A 13 -12.99 11.37 -4.31
CA LEU A 13 -12.24 12.27 -3.44
C LEU A 13 -12.37 11.90 -1.97
N GLN A 14 -13.58 11.56 -1.51
CA GLN A 14 -13.80 11.11 -0.13
C GLN A 14 -13.06 9.80 0.17
N ALA A 15 -13.10 8.83 -0.75
CA ALA A 15 -12.37 7.58 -0.60
C ALA A 15 -10.86 7.81 -0.55
N GLN A 16 -10.31 8.64 -1.44
CA GLN A 16 -8.88 8.97 -1.44
C GLN A 16 -8.45 9.70 -0.17
N HIS A 17 -9.26 10.65 0.33
CA HIS A 17 -8.99 11.33 1.59
C HIS A 17 -8.95 10.36 2.76
N TRP A 18 -9.96 9.49 2.87
CA TRP A 18 -10.02 8.48 3.91
C TRP A 18 -8.84 7.49 3.84
N LEU A 19 -8.48 7.03 2.64
CA LEU A 19 -7.31 6.17 2.42
C LEU A 19 -6.02 6.85 2.88
N TYR A 20 -5.87 8.14 2.54
CA TYR A 20 -4.71 8.93 2.92
C TYR A 20 -4.59 9.04 4.44
N GLU A 21 -5.65 9.47 5.13
CA GLU A 21 -5.66 9.61 6.59
C GLU A 21 -5.42 8.27 7.32
N HIS A 22 -6.00 7.19 6.80
CA HIS A 22 -5.81 5.84 7.35
C HIS A 22 -4.35 5.39 7.27
N GLN A 23 -3.67 5.66 6.15
CA GLN A 23 -2.28 5.28 5.95
C GLN A 23 -1.28 6.30 6.53
N HIS A 24 -1.69 7.54 6.83
CA HIS A 24 -0.82 8.61 7.33
C HIS A 24 -1.26 9.13 8.70
N PRO A 25 -1.30 8.28 9.75
CA PRO A 25 -1.60 8.77 11.08
C PRO A 25 -0.50 9.70 11.57
N ILE A 26 -0.85 10.56 12.53
CA ILE A 26 0.13 11.43 13.23
C ILE A 26 1.06 10.59 14.10
N ASP A 27 0.54 9.48 14.66
CA ASP A 27 1.29 8.54 15.51
C ASP A 27 1.10 7.09 15.04
N CYS A 28 2.22 6.41 14.82
CA CYS A 28 2.30 5.02 14.35
C CYS A 28 2.43 3.99 15.49
N THR A 29 2.69 4.43 16.73
CA THR A 29 3.13 3.57 17.86
C THR A 29 2.14 2.45 18.20
N ASN A 30 0.85 2.72 18.15
CA ASN A 30 -0.21 1.77 18.51
C ASN A 30 -1.00 1.26 17.30
N LYS A 31 -0.42 1.33 16.09
CA LYS A 31 -1.07 0.91 14.87
C LYS A 31 -0.75 -0.54 14.55
N ARG A 32 -1.72 -1.21 13.92
CA ARG A 32 -1.54 -2.57 13.41
C ARG A 32 -1.05 -2.49 11.98
N PHE A 33 -0.03 -3.26 11.65
CA PHE A 33 0.57 -3.27 10.32
C PHE A 33 0.19 -4.53 9.54
N ALA A 34 0.17 -4.40 8.22
CA ALA A 34 0.14 -5.50 7.26
C ALA A 34 1.33 -5.33 6.32
N ILE A 35 2.24 -6.29 6.34
CA ILE A 35 3.47 -6.24 5.56
C ILE A 35 3.23 -6.95 4.22
N ILE A 36 3.35 -6.19 3.13
CA ILE A 36 3.22 -6.69 1.78
C ILE A 36 4.63 -7.01 1.28
N GLN A 37 5.06 -8.26 1.50
CA GLN A 37 6.43 -8.73 1.26
C GLN A 37 6.56 -9.67 0.06
N ASN A 38 5.49 -10.41 -0.28
CA ASN A 38 5.53 -11.47 -1.30
C ASN A 38 4.38 -11.32 -2.29
N TYR A 39 4.65 -11.63 -3.55
CA TYR A 39 3.66 -11.78 -4.62
C TYR A 39 4.15 -12.86 -5.58
N ALA A 40 3.22 -13.46 -6.33
CA ALA A 40 3.55 -14.41 -7.38
C ALA A 40 4.28 -13.69 -8.52
N TRP A 41 5.41 -14.27 -8.94
CA TRP A 41 6.22 -13.73 -10.04
C TRP A 41 5.39 -13.68 -11.32
N SER A 42 5.22 -12.47 -11.85
CA SER A 42 4.36 -12.17 -13.00
C SER A 42 4.74 -10.81 -13.59
N GLY A 43 4.12 -10.43 -14.71
CA GLY A 43 4.34 -9.11 -15.32
C GLY A 43 3.97 -7.95 -14.37
N PHE A 44 4.46 -6.75 -14.69
CA PHE A 44 4.28 -5.54 -13.86
C PHE A 44 2.81 -5.31 -13.47
N GLY A 45 1.88 -5.28 -14.43
CA GLY A 45 0.46 -5.04 -14.13
C GLY A 45 -0.17 -6.08 -13.20
N SER A 46 0.21 -7.35 -13.35
CA SER A 46 -0.23 -8.44 -12.45
C SER A 46 0.32 -8.26 -11.04
N THR A 47 1.58 -7.83 -10.92
CA THR A 47 2.16 -7.59 -9.59
C THR A 47 1.53 -6.36 -8.92
N VAL A 48 1.30 -5.27 -9.66
CA VAL A 48 0.55 -4.11 -9.15
C VAL A 48 -0.84 -4.54 -8.66
N HIS A 49 -1.53 -5.40 -9.42
CA HIS A 49 -2.84 -5.92 -9.01
C HIS A 49 -2.76 -6.73 -7.71
N GLN A 50 -1.77 -7.61 -7.56
CA GLN A 50 -1.57 -8.38 -6.33
C GLN A 50 -1.26 -7.47 -5.12
N ILE A 51 -0.43 -6.45 -5.33
CA ILE A 51 -0.13 -5.42 -4.36
C ILE A 51 -1.41 -4.69 -3.91
N VAL A 52 -2.23 -4.23 -4.86
CA VAL A 52 -3.48 -3.51 -4.57
C VAL A 52 -4.51 -4.42 -3.88
N TRP A 53 -4.55 -5.71 -4.22
CA TRP A 53 -5.38 -6.68 -3.52
C TRP A 53 -4.96 -6.85 -2.05
N ALA A 54 -3.65 -6.98 -1.79
CA ALA A 54 -3.12 -7.07 -0.43
C ALA A 54 -3.37 -5.78 0.37
N PHE A 55 -3.25 -4.63 -0.28
CA PHE A 55 -3.60 -3.32 0.30
C PHE A 55 -5.07 -3.24 0.69
N GLY A 56 -5.99 -3.66 -0.19
CA GLY A 56 -7.42 -3.70 0.11
C GLY A 56 -7.75 -4.61 1.29
N THR A 57 -7.06 -5.75 1.40
CA THR A 57 -7.18 -6.67 2.54
C THR A 57 -6.70 -6.04 3.84
N ALA A 58 -5.54 -5.35 3.82
CA ALA A 58 -5.02 -4.63 4.98
C ALA A 58 -5.98 -3.55 5.48
N ILE A 59 -6.60 -2.82 4.56
CA ILE A 59 -7.59 -1.79 4.87
C ILE A 59 -8.84 -2.40 5.50
N ALA A 60 -9.36 -3.50 4.93
CA ALA A 60 -10.53 -4.19 5.47
C ALA A 60 -10.28 -4.67 6.92
N ASP A 61 -9.04 -5.04 7.24
CA ASP A 61 -8.61 -5.45 8.58
C ASP A 61 -8.25 -4.27 9.52
N ASN A 62 -8.44 -3.02 9.08
CA ASN A 62 -8.05 -1.80 9.80
C ASN A 62 -6.55 -1.78 10.16
N ARG A 63 -5.70 -2.12 9.18
CA ARG A 63 -4.24 -2.12 9.31
C ARG A 63 -3.60 -1.10 8.36
N ILE A 64 -2.46 -0.56 8.77
CA ILE A 64 -1.58 0.24 7.91
C ILE A 64 -0.80 -0.73 7.03
N ALA A 65 -0.83 -0.50 5.73
CA ALA A 65 -0.12 -1.32 4.77
C ALA A 65 1.30 -0.78 4.60
N VAL A 66 2.29 -1.68 4.63
CA VAL A 66 3.70 -1.35 4.45
C VAL A 66 4.27 -2.26 3.37
N TYR A 67 4.94 -1.67 2.38
CA TYR A 67 5.66 -2.46 1.37
C TYR A 67 7.03 -2.88 1.88
N GLN A 68 7.31 -4.16 1.72
CA GLN A 68 8.65 -4.73 1.87
C GLN A 68 8.95 -5.60 0.66
N VAL A 69 8.78 -5.02 -0.53
CA VAL A 69 8.97 -5.71 -1.81
C VAL A 69 10.48 -5.93 -2.02
N PRO A 70 10.93 -7.11 -2.47
CA PRO A 70 12.32 -7.31 -2.87
C PRO A 70 12.65 -6.48 -4.13
N GLY A 71 13.81 -5.82 -4.07
CA GLY A 71 14.31 -4.80 -5.02
C GLY A 71 14.44 -5.11 -6.49
N ASN A 72 14.18 -6.34 -6.90
CA ASN A 72 14.48 -6.81 -8.25
C ASN A 72 13.23 -6.91 -9.13
N TRP A 73 12.09 -6.37 -8.67
CA TRP A 73 10.81 -6.48 -9.36
C TRP A 73 10.74 -5.73 -10.69
N LEU A 74 11.32 -4.53 -10.73
CA LEU A 74 11.36 -3.66 -11.90
C LEU A 74 12.78 -3.64 -12.44
N TYR A 75 13.16 -4.74 -13.09
CA TYR A 75 14.40 -4.97 -13.84
C TYR A 75 15.15 -3.67 -14.20
N GLY A 76 16.16 -3.32 -13.39
CA GLY A 76 17.21 -2.36 -13.74
C GLY A 76 16.81 -0.89 -13.88
N ALA A 77 15.54 -0.52 -13.69
CA ALA A 77 15.10 0.87 -13.81
C ALA A 77 15.27 1.67 -12.51
N CYS A 78 15.60 1.00 -11.41
CA CYS A 78 16.01 1.65 -10.16
C CYS A 78 17.05 0.85 -9.38
N SER A 79 17.95 1.53 -8.68
CA SER A 79 18.92 0.94 -7.75
C SER A 79 18.35 0.68 -6.35
N SER A 80 17.16 1.22 -6.05
CA SER A 80 16.48 0.99 -4.76
C SER A 80 15.91 -0.41 -4.69
N SER A 81 15.99 -1.00 -3.49
CA SER A 81 15.35 -2.27 -3.23
C SER A 81 13.84 -2.15 -2.93
N THR A 82 13.26 -0.96 -3.05
CA THR A 82 11.84 -0.68 -2.75
C THR A 82 11.13 -0.02 -3.95
N PRO A 83 9.79 -0.07 -4.02
CA PRO A 83 9.01 0.57 -5.09
C PRO A 83 9.06 2.11 -5.09
N ASP A 84 9.71 2.72 -4.10
CA ASP A 84 9.72 4.18 -3.83
C ASP A 84 10.34 5.01 -4.96
N CYS A 85 11.00 4.34 -5.90
CA CYS A 85 11.56 4.95 -7.10
C CYS A 85 10.51 5.29 -8.16
N PHE A 86 9.37 4.59 -8.14
CA PHE A 86 8.27 4.76 -9.09
C PHE A 86 7.02 5.35 -8.44
N PHE A 87 6.81 5.04 -7.17
CA PHE A 87 5.61 5.43 -6.43
C PHE A 87 6.00 6.19 -5.18
N LEU A 88 5.11 7.09 -4.74
CA LEU A 88 5.22 7.67 -3.42
C LEU A 88 5.04 6.57 -2.35
N PRO A 89 5.65 6.71 -1.17
CA PRO A 89 5.38 5.85 -0.04
C PRO A 89 3.87 5.81 0.25
N ILE A 90 3.32 4.62 0.47
CA ILE A 90 1.89 4.48 0.77
C ILE A 90 1.52 4.90 2.19
N THR A 91 2.50 5.03 3.08
CA THR A 91 2.35 5.41 4.49
C THR A 91 3.56 6.21 4.94
N ASN A 92 3.38 7.07 5.95
CA ASN A 92 4.48 7.72 6.68
C ASN A 92 5.03 6.86 7.84
N CYS A 93 4.42 5.72 8.12
CA CYS A 93 4.84 4.83 9.19
C CYS A 93 5.94 3.87 8.71
N SER A 94 6.97 3.73 9.53
CA SER A 94 8.00 2.70 9.36
C SER A 94 7.77 1.57 10.36
N ILE A 95 8.11 0.35 9.96
CA ILE A 95 8.18 -0.78 10.88
C ILE A 95 9.58 -0.75 11.49
N PRO A 96 9.72 -0.74 12.83
CA PRO A 96 11.04 -0.88 13.43
C PRO A 96 11.64 -2.22 12.97
N SER A 97 12.84 -2.16 12.39
CA SER A 97 13.64 -3.36 12.13
C SER A 97 13.71 -4.15 13.44
N LYS A 98 13.49 -5.47 13.37
CA LYS A 98 13.66 -6.34 14.55
C LYS A 98 14.97 -5.96 15.24
N VAL A 99 14.87 -5.54 16.49
CA VAL A 99 16.02 -5.56 17.39
C VAL A 99 16.27 -7.04 17.62
N ASP A 100 17.40 -7.52 17.12
CA ASP A 100 17.92 -8.85 17.40
C ASP A 100 18.15 -9.05 18.91
#